data_AF-A0A955WR08-F1
#
_entry.id   AF-A0A955WR08-F1
#
_cell.length_a   1.000
_cell.length_b   1.000
_cell.length_c   1.000
_cell.angle_alpha   90.00
_cell.angle_beta   90.00
_cell.angle_gamma   90.00
#
_symmetry.space_group_name_H-M   'P 1'
#
loop_
_entity.id
_entity.type
_entity.pdbx_description
1 polymer ?
#
loop_
_entity_poly.entity_id
_entity_poly.type
_entity_poly.pdbx_seq_one_letter_code
_entity_poly.pdbx_strand_id
1 'polypeptide(L)'
;MRRLMIAAAAASLTAACGAKGPELPAGPDPCEVAATKLKTRLGPELATVDTRLNLPLGPQSRGGCALVYTPRPEEDPEEVGETEGGGPDQQVAISLPDAQGHQVLTLQPAANAAPGPVSVKLGLKDVTGNGRPELISTEEAGLVGDAYRGLRVFTYAAGASAARVVFDERLSVTTPEGLTIIPDWRAGMEGTKRAILLDGAGSFKVFTWDPGTQRFVLDQAATDARNPKPKAAEAEGAADDAAKAGEDGKAGADGKAPAPGEKALPKLEL
;
A
#
# COMPACT_ATOMS: atom_id res chain seq x y z
N MET A 1 -16.67 -44.76 -55.01
CA MET A 1 -16.51 -43.52 -54.22
C MET A 1 -17.10 -43.77 -52.83
N ARG A 2 -16.26 -43.96 -51.81
CA ARG A 2 -16.67 -44.25 -50.42
C ARG A 2 -17.10 -42.95 -49.73
N ARG A 3 -18.35 -42.88 -49.25
CA ARG A 3 -18.80 -41.84 -48.32
C ARG A 3 -18.55 -42.33 -46.90
N LEU A 4 -17.62 -41.67 -46.19
CA LEU A 4 -17.43 -41.79 -44.75
C LEU A 4 -18.60 -41.07 -44.07
N MET A 5 -19.42 -41.78 -43.29
CA MET A 5 -20.29 -41.17 -42.28
C MET A 5 -19.55 -41.21 -40.95
N ILE A 6 -19.21 -40.04 -40.40
CA ILE A 6 -18.69 -39.89 -39.05
C ILE A 6 -19.91 -39.75 -38.14
N ALA A 7 -20.14 -40.74 -37.28
CA ALA A 7 -21.10 -40.66 -36.20
C ALA A 7 -20.51 -39.77 -35.09
N ALA A 8 -21.19 -38.65 -34.81
CA ALA A 8 -20.89 -37.81 -33.65
C ALA A 8 -21.46 -38.49 -32.40
N ALA A 9 -20.58 -38.99 -31.53
CA ALA A 9 -20.96 -39.40 -30.19
C ALA A 9 -21.06 -38.15 -29.31
N ALA A 10 -22.28 -37.75 -29.00
CA ALA A 10 -22.56 -36.75 -27.97
C ALA A 10 -22.33 -37.39 -26.59
N ALA A 11 -21.18 -37.11 -25.99
CA ALA A 11 -20.93 -37.42 -24.59
C ALA A 11 -21.58 -36.32 -23.72
N SER A 12 -22.79 -36.60 -23.25
CA SER A 12 -23.45 -35.80 -22.22
C SER A 12 -22.66 -35.89 -20.92
N LEU A 13 -21.85 -34.88 -20.60
CA LEU A 13 -21.32 -34.69 -19.25
C LEU A 13 -22.47 -34.25 -18.34
N THR A 14 -23.04 -35.20 -17.62
CA THR A 14 -23.81 -34.94 -16.41
C THR A 14 -22.90 -34.28 -15.37
N ALA A 15 -23.09 -32.97 -15.17
CA ALA A 15 -22.50 -32.24 -14.05
C ALA A 15 -23.12 -32.75 -12.75
N ALA A 16 -22.38 -33.59 -12.02
CA ALA A 16 -22.67 -33.91 -10.63
C ALA A 16 -22.29 -32.71 -9.75
N CYS A 17 -23.26 -31.86 -9.46
CA CYS A 17 -23.18 -30.93 -8.32
C CYS A 17 -23.18 -31.75 -7.03
N GLY A 18 -22.08 -31.73 -6.27
CA GLY A 18 -22.00 -32.41 -4.97
C GLY A 18 -20.62 -32.86 -4.49
N ALA A 19 -19.52 -32.48 -5.14
CA ALA A 19 -18.20 -32.78 -4.61
C ALA A 19 -17.92 -31.90 -3.39
N LYS A 20 -18.28 -32.42 -2.20
CA LYS A 20 -17.69 -32.03 -0.91
C LYS A 20 -16.18 -32.04 -1.13
N GLY A 21 -15.55 -30.85 -1.17
CA GLY A 21 -14.11 -30.73 -1.39
C GLY A 21 -13.38 -31.64 -0.39
N PRO A 22 -12.22 -32.22 -0.76
CA PRO A 22 -11.54 -33.21 0.07
C PRO A 22 -11.39 -32.65 1.48
N GLU A 23 -12.05 -33.27 2.47
CA GLU A 23 -11.90 -32.91 3.89
C GLU A 23 -10.40 -32.92 4.19
N LEU A 24 -9.89 -31.85 4.79
CA LEU A 24 -8.50 -31.84 5.26
C LEU A 24 -8.35 -33.03 6.22
N PRO A 25 -7.24 -33.79 6.15
CA PRO A 25 -6.89 -34.63 7.28
C PRO A 25 -6.88 -33.74 8.52
N ALA A 26 -7.43 -34.23 9.63
CA ALA A 26 -7.46 -33.54 10.92
C ALA A 26 -6.02 -33.32 11.41
N GLY A 27 -5.39 -32.27 10.89
CA GLY A 27 -4.06 -31.82 11.26
C GLY A 27 -4.14 -30.76 12.36
N PRO A 28 -3.00 -30.45 13.01
CA PRO A 28 -2.93 -29.36 13.96
C PRO A 28 -3.32 -28.04 13.30
N ASP A 29 -3.86 -27.11 14.09
CA ASP A 29 -4.23 -25.76 13.62
C ASP A 29 -2.99 -25.11 12.96
N PRO A 30 -3.04 -24.72 11.68
CA PRO A 30 -1.90 -24.12 10.99
C PRO A 30 -1.38 -22.87 11.70
N CYS A 31 -2.24 -22.11 12.38
CA CYS A 31 -1.81 -20.95 13.15
C CYS A 31 -1.07 -21.31 14.44
N GLU A 32 -1.38 -22.44 15.07
CA GLU A 32 -0.60 -22.94 16.22
C GLU A 32 0.77 -23.46 15.78
N VAL A 33 0.82 -24.16 14.65
CA VAL A 33 2.08 -24.60 14.04
C VAL A 33 2.95 -23.39 13.68
N ALA A 34 2.36 -22.36 13.07
CA ALA A 34 3.06 -21.13 12.73
C ALA A 34 3.59 -20.40 13.97
N ALA A 35 2.77 -20.27 15.02
CA ALA A 35 3.16 -19.62 16.27
C ALA A 35 4.31 -20.37 16.97
N THR A 36 4.26 -21.70 16.99
CA THR A 36 5.36 -22.54 17.50
C THR A 36 6.64 -22.30 16.71
N LYS A 37 6.57 -22.32 15.38
CA LYS A 37 7.74 -22.03 14.51
C LYS A 37 8.30 -20.63 14.73
N LEU A 38 7.44 -19.63 14.95
CA LEU A 38 7.86 -18.27 15.23
C LEU A 38 8.68 -18.22 16.53
N LYS A 39 8.15 -18.82 17.60
CA LYS A 39 8.84 -18.93 18.89
C LYS A 39 10.16 -19.71 18.80
N THR A 40 10.22 -20.78 18.01
CA THR A 40 11.47 -21.52 17.78
C THR A 40 12.50 -20.68 17.01
N ARG A 41 12.04 -19.85 16.05
CA ARG A 41 12.92 -19.02 15.22
C ARG A 41 13.46 -17.79 15.96
N LEU A 42 12.63 -17.16 16.78
CA LEU A 42 12.96 -15.92 17.46
C LEU A 42 13.41 -16.13 18.91
N GLY A 43 13.05 -17.24 19.54
CA GLY A 43 13.12 -17.42 20.99
C GLY A 43 11.71 -17.30 21.61
N PRO A 44 11.31 -18.20 22.53
CA PRO A 44 9.94 -18.24 23.05
C PRO A 44 9.54 -17.00 23.86
N GLU A 45 10.53 -16.34 24.47
CA GLU A 45 10.38 -15.11 25.26
C GLU A 45 10.50 -13.84 24.41
N LEU A 46 10.99 -13.95 23.17
CA LEU A 46 11.38 -12.82 22.32
C LEU A 46 10.30 -12.42 21.32
N ALA A 47 9.12 -13.04 21.38
CA ALA A 47 7.98 -12.66 20.57
C ALA A 47 6.64 -12.98 21.26
N THR A 48 5.74 -12.00 21.30
CA THR A 48 4.32 -12.22 21.66
C THR A 48 3.49 -12.25 20.39
N VAL A 49 2.64 -13.27 20.23
CA VAL A 49 1.70 -13.34 19.10
C VAL A 49 0.40 -12.64 19.51
N ASP A 50 0.09 -11.53 18.83
CA ASP A 50 -1.04 -10.66 19.15
C ASP A 50 -2.30 -11.03 18.37
N THR A 51 -2.14 -11.35 17.07
CA THR A 51 -3.25 -11.71 16.18
C THR A 51 -2.87 -12.91 15.34
N ARG A 52 -3.85 -13.78 15.10
CA ARG A 52 -3.73 -14.94 14.21
C ARG A 52 -4.84 -14.87 13.18
N LEU A 53 -4.47 -15.03 11.92
CA LEU A 53 -5.42 -15.05 10.81
C LEU A 53 -5.16 -16.28 9.95
N ASN A 54 -6.10 -17.22 10.01
CA ASN A 54 -6.15 -18.33 9.08
C ASN A 54 -6.35 -17.80 7.66
N LEU A 55 -5.49 -18.18 6.72
CA LEU A 55 -5.59 -17.72 5.34
C LEU A 55 -6.61 -18.61 4.59
N PRO A 56 -7.70 -18.05 4.04
CA PRO A 56 -8.73 -18.83 3.38
C PRO A 56 -8.24 -19.42 2.04
N LEU A 57 -7.96 -20.72 2.08
CA LEU A 57 -8.70 -21.79 1.38
C LEU A 57 -8.92 -21.66 -0.14
N GLY A 58 -7.86 -21.44 -0.91
CA GLY A 58 -7.67 -22.15 -2.19
C GLY A 58 -6.79 -23.39 -1.97
N PRO A 59 -6.67 -24.34 -2.92
CA PRO A 59 -5.69 -25.45 -2.83
C PRO A 59 -4.25 -24.98 -2.58
N GLN A 60 -4.00 -23.70 -2.83
CA GLN A 60 -2.72 -23.04 -2.97
C GLN A 60 -2.18 -22.48 -1.63
N SER A 61 -3.08 -22.09 -0.71
CA SER A 61 -2.78 -21.53 0.61
C SER A 61 -3.46 -22.33 1.74
N ARG A 62 -3.98 -23.51 1.39
CA ARG A 62 -4.73 -24.38 2.30
C ARG A 62 -3.86 -24.77 3.48
N GLY A 63 -4.24 -24.33 4.68
CA GLY A 63 -3.43 -24.55 5.88
C GLY A 63 -2.30 -23.53 6.06
N GLY A 64 -2.39 -22.34 5.45
CA GLY A 64 -1.52 -21.20 5.77
C GLY A 64 -2.06 -20.35 6.91
N CYS A 65 -1.18 -19.60 7.57
CA CYS A 65 -1.53 -18.66 8.63
C CYS A 65 -0.71 -17.38 8.52
N ALA A 66 -1.33 -16.23 8.80
CA ALA A 66 -0.63 -14.98 9.07
C ALA A 66 -0.70 -14.66 10.57
N LEU A 67 0.41 -14.18 11.11
CA LEU A 67 0.57 -13.79 12.50
C LEU A 67 0.95 -12.32 12.56
N VAL A 68 0.33 -11.58 13.48
CA VAL A 68 0.89 -10.34 14.00
C VAL A 68 1.62 -10.68 15.28
N TYR A 69 2.86 -10.22 15.42
CA TYR A 69 3.65 -10.42 16.62
C TYR A 69 4.41 -9.16 17.00
N THR A 70 4.62 -8.98 18.31
CA THR A 70 5.49 -7.95 18.86
C THR A 70 6.81 -8.60 19.30
N PRO A 71 7.96 -8.25 18.71
CA PRO A 71 9.26 -8.68 19.22
C PRO A 71 9.48 -8.14 20.63
N ARG A 72 10.12 -8.92 21.49
CA ARG A 72 10.59 -8.45 22.79
C ARG A 72 12.11 -8.35 22.76
N PRO A 73 12.71 -7.24 23.23
CA PRO A 73 14.15 -7.17 23.41
C PRO A 73 14.60 -8.23 24.44
N GLU A 74 15.82 -8.73 24.31
CA GLU A 74 16.43 -9.76 25.19
C GLU A 74 16.71 -9.29 26.65
N GLU A 75 16.33 -8.06 27.01
CA GLU A 75 16.68 -7.30 28.22
C GLU A 75 18.18 -6.95 28.37
N ASP A 76 18.47 -5.66 28.56
CA ASP A 76 19.14 -5.19 29.78
C ASP A 76 18.20 -4.15 30.42
N PRO A 77 17.74 -4.33 31.68
CA PRO A 77 16.73 -3.48 32.31
C PRO A 77 17.30 -2.18 32.93
N GLU A 78 18.49 -1.72 32.54
CA GLU A 78 19.06 -0.48 33.05
C GLU A 78 19.28 0.53 31.92
N GLU A 79 18.56 1.65 32.04
CA GLU A 79 18.51 2.82 31.14
C GLU A 79 17.59 2.73 29.93
N VAL A 80 16.30 2.99 30.14
CA VAL A 80 15.54 3.73 29.13
C VAL A 80 14.49 4.60 29.79
N GLY A 81 14.69 5.92 29.65
CA GLY A 81 13.67 6.91 29.98
C GLY A 81 12.37 6.62 29.24
N GLU A 82 11.27 6.97 29.90
CA GLU A 82 9.92 6.91 29.33
C GLU A 82 9.92 7.55 27.94
N THR A 83 9.90 6.71 26.90
CA THR A 83 9.66 7.20 25.55
C THR A 83 8.15 7.38 25.46
N GLU A 84 7.69 8.56 25.85
CA GLU A 84 6.32 8.99 25.64
C GLU A 84 5.96 8.80 24.15
N GLY A 85 4.98 7.95 23.87
CA GLY A 85 4.19 8.03 22.63
C GLY A 85 4.51 7.08 21.47
N GLY A 86 5.15 5.92 21.67
CA GLY A 86 5.28 4.89 20.63
C GLY A 86 4.22 3.79 20.74
N GLY A 87 3.48 3.48 19.68
CA GLY A 87 2.64 2.25 19.63
C GLY A 87 3.49 0.97 19.72
N PRO A 88 2.88 -0.23 19.86
CA PRO A 88 3.63 -1.48 19.83
C PRO A 88 4.36 -1.63 18.48
N ASP A 89 5.58 -2.15 18.46
CA ASP A 89 6.31 -2.46 17.21
C ASP A 89 5.85 -3.81 16.65
N GLN A 90 4.64 -3.83 16.09
CA GLN A 90 4.06 -5.06 15.57
C GLN A 90 4.59 -5.38 14.17
N GLN A 91 4.91 -6.66 13.98
CA GLN A 91 5.44 -7.21 12.74
C GLN A 91 4.53 -8.33 12.21
N VAL A 92 4.68 -8.66 10.93
CA VAL A 92 3.90 -9.71 10.27
C VAL A 92 4.78 -10.91 9.97
N ALA A 93 4.32 -12.10 10.35
CA ALA A 93 4.88 -13.36 9.88
C ALA A 93 3.82 -14.14 9.10
N ILE A 94 4.23 -14.82 8.03
CA ILE A 94 3.33 -15.60 7.18
C ILE A 94 3.89 -17.02 7.06
N SER A 95 3.08 -18.01 7.43
CA SER A 95 3.35 -19.43 7.27
C SER A 95 2.53 -19.98 6.12
N LEU A 96 3.19 -20.60 5.14
CA LEU A 96 2.56 -21.26 4.00
C LEU A 96 3.09 -22.69 3.86
N PRO A 97 2.27 -23.66 3.44
CA PRO A 97 2.78 -24.97 3.07
C PRO A 97 3.58 -24.91 1.76
N ASP A 98 4.72 -25.60 1.72
CA ASP A 98 5.45 -25.89 0.47
C ASP A 98 4.77 -26.99 -0.36
N ALA A 99 5.38 -27.38 -1.49
CA ALA A 99 4.86 -28.42 -2.36
C ALA A 99 4.78 -29.81 -1.71
N GLN A 100 5.55 -30.03 -0.63
CA GLN A 100 5.58 -31.25 0.17
C GLN A 100 4.62 -31.18 1.37
N GLY A 101 3.97 -30.03 1.59
CA GLY A 101 3.06 -29.79 2.70
C GLY A 101 3.76 -29.34 3.99
N HIS A 102 5.07 -29.07 3.97
CA HIS A 102 5.76 -28.53 5.13
C HIS A 102 5.46 -27.03 5.30
N GLN A 103 5.18 -26.63 6.53
CA GLN A 103 4.96 -25.21 6.85
C GLN A 103 6.27 -24.42 6.83
N VAL A 104 6.35 -23.43 5.95
CA VAL A 104 7.46 -22.50 5.81
C VAL A 104 7.05 -21.15 6.36
N LEU A 105 7.73 -20.71 7.43
CA LEU A 105 7.48 -19.41 8.07
C LEU A 105 8.41 -18.34 7.48
N THR A 106 7.80 -17.28 6.96
CA THR A 106 8.50 -16.09 6.44
C THR A 106 8.16 -14.87 7.29
N LEU A 107 9.18 -14.24 7.86
CA LEU A 107 9.05 -12.93 8.52
C LEU A 107 8.98 -11.87 7.42
N GLN A 108 7.97 -11.00 7.48
CA GLN A 108 7.84 -9.92 6.52
C GLN A 108 8.66 -8.72 7.01
N PRO A 109 9.44 -8.08 6.13
CA PRO A 109 10.13 -6.85 6.51
C PRO A 109 9.10 -5.79 6.92
N ALA A 110 9.53 -4.84 7.75
CA ALA A 110 8.76 -3.63 8.03
C ALA A 110 8.37 -2.91 6.73
N ALA A 111 7.26 -2.18 6.76
CA ALA A 111 6.88 -1.36 5.60
C ALA A 111 7.94 -0.32 5.31
N ASN A 112 8.22 -0.09 4.03
CA ASN A 112 9.26 0.86 3.61
C ASN A 112 9.00 2.30 4.10
N ALA A 113 7.75 2.64 4.35
CA ALA A 113 7.32 4.00 4.71
C ALA A 113 6.93 4.16 6.19
N ALA A 114 7.07 3.12 7.02
CA ALA A 114 6.75 3.21 8.45
C ALA A 114 7.78 4.11 9.15
N PRO A 115 7.33 5.13 9.91
CA PRO A 115 8.23 6.06 10.60
C PRO A 115 8.85 5.49 11.90
N GLY A 116 8.47 4.28 12.28
CA GLY A 116 8.84 3.64 13.55
C GLY A 116 7.85 2.53 13.92
N PRO A 117 7.67 2.25 15.22
CA PRO A 117 6.73 1.24 15.71
C PRO A 117 5.30 1.47 15.23
N VAL A 118 4.65 0.39 14.76
CA VAL A 118 3.28 0.42 14.21
C VAL A 118 2.41 -0.66 14.80
N SER A 119 1.14 -0.33 15.06
CA SER A 119 0.10 -1.34 15.27
C SER A 119 -0.36 -1.92 13.93
N VAL A 120 -0.60 -3.22 13.86
CA VAL A 120 -0.93 -3.93 12.63
C VAL A 120 -2.30 -4.62 12.74
N LYS A 121 -3.15 -4.40 11.74
CA LYS A 121 -4.43 -5.10 11.55
C LYS A 121 -4.37 -5.92 10.27
N LEU A 122 -4.76 -7.19 10.37
CA LEU A 122 -4.83 -8.10 9.21
C LEU A 122 -6.25 -8.21 8.68
N GLY A 123 -6.37 -8.36 7.36
CA GLY A 123 -7.64 -8.61 6.68
C GLY A 123 -7.43 -9.41 5.40
N LEU A 124 -8.52 -9.81 4.77
CA LEU A 124 -8.51 -10.61 3.54
C LEU A 124 -9.46 -9.97 2.53
N LYS A 125 -8.98 -9.80 1.30
CA LYS A 125 -9.77 -9.17 0.23
C LYS A 125 -9.25 -9.59 -1.14
N ASP A 126 -10.15 -9.87 -2.08
CA ASP A 126 -9.77 -10.03 -3.49
C ASP A 126 -9.54 -8.64 -4.10
N VAL A 127 -8.27 -8.25 -4.17
CA VAL A 127 -7.78 -6.96 -4.66
C VAL A 127 -7.30 -7.12 -6.11
N THR A 128 -6.61 -8.22 -6.42
CA THR A 128 -6.12 -8.46 -7.79
C THR A 128 -7.22 -8.94 -8.75
N GLY A 129 -8.38 -9.34 -8.21
CA GLY A 129 -9.53 -9.78 -8.98
C GLY A 129 -9.38 -11.15 -9.61
N ASN A 130 -8.48 -11.98 -9.06
CA ASN A 130 -8.21 -13.34 -9.53
C ASN A 130 -9.16 -14.38 -8.88
N GLY A 131 -10.16 -13.91 -8.11
CA GLY A 131 -11.10 -14.76 -7.39
C GLY A 131 -10.53 -15.35 -6.10
N ARG A 132 -9.37 -14.87 -5.64
CA ARG A 132 -8.70 -15.34 -4.43
C ARG A 132 -8.35 -14.15 -3.55
N PRO A 133 -8.67 -14.22 -2.24
CA PRO A 133 -8.36 -13.12 -1.36
C PRO A 133 -6.85 -13.01 -1.13
N GLU A 134 -6.29 -11.82 -1.31
CA GLU A 134 -4.98 -11.46 -0.82
C GLU A 134 -5.02 -11.13 0.68
N LEU A 135 -3.87 -11.32 1.35
CA LEU A 135 -3.69 -10.85 2.72
C LEU A 135 -3.45 -9.35 2.69
N ILE A 136 -4.19 -8.62 3.52
CA ILE A 136 -4.09 -7.19 3.70
C ILE A 136 -3.49 -6.92 5.08
N SER A 137 -2.47 -6.07 5.14
CA SER A 137 -1.97 -5.51 6.39
C SER A 137 -2.22 -4.00 6.37
N THR A 138 -2.96 -3.51 7.37
CA THR A 138 -3.11 -2.08 7.63
C THR A 138 -2.28 -1.74 8.86
N GLU A 139 -1.40 -0.77 8.72
CA GLU A 139 -0.46 -0.37 9.75
C GLU A 139 -0.83 1.03 10.24
N GLU A 140 -0.75 1.28 11.54
CA GLU A 140 -1.11 2.57 12.14
C GLU A 140 -0.06 2.95 13.19
N ALA A 141 0.48 4.16 13.11
CA ALA A 141 1.28 4.74 14.19
C ALA A 141 0.69 6.10 14.58
N GLY A 142 0.53 6.31 15.88
CA GLY A 142 0.05 7.56 16.45
C GLY A 142 1.20 8.26 17.16
N LEU A 143 1.98 9.04 16.42
CA LEU A 143 2.81 10.08 17.05
C LEU A 143 1.97 11.36 17.14
N VAL A 144 2.15 12.12 18.23
CA VAL A 144 1.52 13.43 18.39
C VAL A 144 1.96 14.33 17.21
N GLY A 145 1.01 14.68 16.34
CA GLY A 145 1.23 15.61 15.22
C GLY A 145 1.40 14.99 13.83
N ASP A 146 1.66 13.68 13.73
CA ASP A 146 1.85 13.03 12.42
C ASP A 146 1.31 11.59 12.45
N ALA A 147 0.00 11.45 12.22
CA ALA A 147 -0.62 10.14 12.14
C ALA A 147 -0.13 9.41 10.87
N TYR A 148 0.37 8.20 11.05
CA TYR A 148 0.76 7.32 9.95
C TYR A 148 -0.29 6.24 9.76
N ARG A 149 -0.68 6.01 8.51
CA ARG A 149 -1.33 4.76 8.10
C ARG A 149 -0.63 4.18 6.87
N GLY A 150 -0.33 2.90 6.92
CA GLY A 150 0.23 2.12 5.82
C GLY A 150 -0.74 1.06 5.32
N LEU A 151 -0.64 0.71 4.04
CA LEU A 151 -1.36 -0.42 3.47
C LEU A 151 -0.39 -1.32 2.71
N ARG A 152 -0.39 -2.60 3.05
CA ARG A 152 0.34 -3.65 2.33
C ARG A 152 -0.61 -4.73 1.85
N VAL A 153 -0.36 -5.21 0.64
CA VAL A 153 -1.09 -6.31 0.03
C VAL A 153 -0.12 -7.42 -0.31
N PHE A 154 -0.39 -8.63 0.17
CA PHE A 154 0.42 -9.81 -0.06
C PHE A 154 -0.35 -10.81 -0.91
N THR A 155 0.25 -11.20 -2.03
CA THR A 155 -0.22 -12.32 -2.84
C THR A 155 0.57 -13.59 -2.50
N TYR A 156 -0.05 -14.74 -2.72
CA TYR A 156 0.60 -16.05 -2.56
C TYR A 156 0.11 -16.98 -3.68
N ALA A 157 1.03 -17.74 -4.26
CA ALA A 157 0.74 -18.73 -5.30
C ALA A 157 0.78 -20.16 -4.72
N ALA A 158 0.18 -21.14 -5.40
CA ALA A 158 0.24 -22.54 -4.98
C ALA A 158 1.67 -23.02 -4.89
N GLY A 159 1.98 -23.68 -3.79
CA GLY A 159 3.30 -24.24 -3.57
C GLY A 159 4.40 -23.18 -3.48
N ALA A 160 4.04 -21.89 -3.47
CA ALA A 160 4.99 -20.85 -3.14
C ALA A 160 5.23 -20.91 -1.63
N SER A 161 6.49 -21.07 -1.25
CA SER A 161 6.92 -21.13 0.15
C SER A 161 6.98 -19.75 0.82
N ALA A 162 6.70 -18.67 0.07
CA ALA A 162 6.71 -17.31 0.57
C ALA A 162 5.62 -16.46 -0.08
N ALA A 163 5.01 -15.58 0.71
CA ALA A 163 4.14 -14.54 0.19
C ALA A 163 4.97 -13.43 -0.46
N ARG A 164 4.37 -12.75 -1.44
CA ARG A 164 4.98 -11.63 -2.16
C ARG A 164 4.18 -10.36 -1.93
N VAL A 165 4.85 -9.28 -1.55
CA VAL A 165 4.26 -7.95 -1.45
C VAL A 165 3.98 -7.42 -2.86
N VAL A 166 2.73 -7.09 -3.16
CA VAL A 166 2.30 -6.54 -4.46
C VAL A 166 1.86 -5.07 -4.38
N PHE A 167 1.71 -4.55 -3.16
CA PHE A 167 1.45 -3.15 -2.85
C PHE A 167 2.00 -2.86 -1.45
N ASP A 168 2.65 -1.71 -1.27
CA ASP A 168 3.25 -1.27 -0.01
C ASP A 168 3.39 0.26 -0.06
N GLU A 169 2.44 0.97 0.54
CA GLU A 169 2.37 2.43 0.45
C GLU A 169 1.89 3.06 1.75
N ARG A 170 2.40 4.26 2.04
CA ARG A 170 1.80 5.17 3.03
C ARG A 170 0.50 5.73 2.45
N LEU A 171 -0.59 5.57 3.18
CA LEU A 171 -1.88 6.15 2.85
C LEU A 171 -1.79 7.67 3.00
N SER A 172 -1.68 8.35 1.87
CA SER A 172 -1.55 9.81 1.81
C SER A 172 -2.12 10.36 0.50
N VAL A 173 -2.92 11.41 0.60
CA VAL A 173 -3.30 12.25 -0.55
C VAL A 173 -3.09 13.72 -0.19
N THR A 174 -2.78 14.54 -1.18
CA THR A 174 -2.62 15.98 -1.02
C THR A 174 -3.86 16.65 -1.59
N THR A 175 -4.53 17.45 -0.76
CA THR A 175 -5.71 18.23 -1.11
C THR A 175 -5.38 19.40 -2.05
N PRO A 176 -6.37 19.98 -2.76
CA PRO A 176 -6.14 21.18 -3.56
C PRO A 176 -5.57 22.35 -2.75
N GLU A 177 -5.87 22.41 -1.45
CA GLU A 177 -5.36 23.41 -0.51
C GLU A 177 -3.90 23.13 -0.07
N GLY A 178 -3.29 22.04 -0.54
CA GLY A 178 -1.92 21.66 -0.20
C GLY A 178 -1.78 20.89 1.12
N LEU A 179 -2.89 20.53 1.78
CA LEU A 179 -2.87 19.73 3.00
C LEU A 179 -2.71 18.25 2.66
N THR A 180 -1.78 17.58 3.33
CA THR A 180 -1.66 16.11 3.27
C THR A 180 -2.57 15.48 4.30
N ILE A 181 -3.44 14.58 3.87
CA ILE A 181 -4.36 13.86 4.74
C ILE A 181 -4.20 12.35 4.56
N ILE A 182 -4.77 11.61 5.51
CA ILE A 182 -4.85 10.15 5.43
C ILE A 182 -6.18 9.78 4.77
N PRO A 183 -6.16 9.23 3.54
CA PRO A 183 -7.36 8.86 2.81
C PRO A 183 -7.96 7.54 3.30
N ASP A 184 -9.21 7.29 2.92
CA ASP A 184 -9.75 5.94 2.86
C ASP A 184 -9.21 5.19 1.63
N TRP A 185 -9.24 3.86 1.67
CA TRP A 185 -8.83 3.04 0.54
C TRP A 185 -9.89 2.02 0.15
N ARG A 186 -9.96 1.71 -1.14
CA ARG A 186 -10.79 0.61 -1.67
C ARG A 186 -10.12 -0.07 -2.86
N ALA A 187 -10.40 -1.37 -3.01
CA ALA A 187 -10.09 -2.10 -4.24
C ALA A 187 -11.26 -1.98 -5.22
N GLY A 188 -10.99 -1.89 -6.51
CA GLY A 188 -12.00 -1.71 -7.54
C GLY A 188 -11.44 -1.81 -8.95
N MET A 189 -12.08 -1.07 -9.85
CA MET A 189 -11.68 -0.96 -11.26
C MET A 189 -11.41 0.51 -11.60
N GLU A 190 -10.36 0.76 -12.37
CA GLU A 190 -10.12 2.01 -13.08
C GLU A 190 -10.12 1.72 -14.58
N GLY A 191 -11.18 2.13 -15.27
CA GLY A 191 -11.45 1.66 -16.64
C GLY A 191 -11.54 0.13 -16.68
N THR A 192 -10.63 -0.50 -17.42
CA THR A 192 -10.55 -1.97 -17.54
C THR A 192 -9.50 -2.61 -16.61
N LYS A 193 -8.76 -1.80 -15.84
CA LYS A 193 -7.69 -2.30 -14.96
C LYS A 193 -8.20 -2.44 -13.53
N ARG A 194 -7.68 -3.44 -12.81
CA ARG A 194 -7.85 -3.55 -11.36
C ARG A 194 -7.10 -2.40 -10.69
N ALA A 195 -7.68 -1.85 -9.62
CA ALA A 195 -7.11 -0.69 -8.96
C ALA A 195 -7.26 -0.72 -7.43
N ILE A 196 -6.28 -0.10 -6.77
CA ILE A 196 -6.41 0.40 -5.40
C ILE A 196 -6.61 1.91 -5.52
N LEU A 197 -7.73 2.40 -4.99
CA LEU A 197 -8.07 3.81 -4.98
C LEU A 197 -7.93 4.34 -3.56
N LEU A 198 -7.15 5.41 -3.43
CA LEU A 198 -7.11 6.24 -2.23
C LEU A 198 -8.00 7.46 -2.48
N ASP A 199 -8.90 7.74 -1.53
CA ASP A 199 -9.94 8.76 -1.66
C ASP A 199 -10.09 9.49 -0.32
N GLY A 200 -9.92 10.81 -0.33
CA GLY A 200 -10.08 11.64 0.86
C GLY A 200 -10.17 13.12 0.51
N ALA A 201 -11.12 13.82 1.13
CA ALA A 201 -11.35 15.27 0.96
C ALA A 201 -11.35 15.73 -0.52
N GLY A 202 -12.02 14.97 -1.39
CA GLY A 202 -12.12 15.29 -2.82
C GLY A 202 -10.82 15.09 -3.61
N SER A 203 -9.80 14.47 -3.01
CA SER A 203 -8.52 14.13 -3.65
C SER A 203 -8.34 12.63 -3.77
N PHE A 204 -7.70 12.22 -4.86
CA PHE A 204 -7.55 10.82 -5.23
C PHE A 204 -6.09 10.47 -5.50
N LYS A 205 -5.70 9.23 -5.20
CA LYS A 205 -4.56 8.56 -5.83
C LYS A 205 -5.01 7.20 -6.34
N VAL A 206 -4.64 6.88 -7.57
CA VAL A 206 -5.04 5.63 -8.23
C VAL A 206 -3.81 4.80 -8.50
N PHE A 207 -3.81 3.57 -7.99
CA PHE A 207 -2.79 2.57 -8.32
C PHE A 207 -3.44 1.47 -9.15
N THR A 208 -2.94 1.21 -10.35
CA THR A 208 -3.50 0.17 -11.23
C THR A 208 -2.60 -1.06 -11.25
N TRP A 209 -3.21 -2.23 -11.45
CA TRP A 209 -2.49 -3.49 -11.56
C TRP A 209 -1.69 -3.52 -12.87
N ASP A 210 -0.38 -3.66 -12.74
CA ASP A 210 0.52 -3.94 -13.85
C ASP A 210 0.76 -5.45 -13.97
N PRO A 211 0.29 -6.11 -15.05
CA PRO A 211 0.51 -7.54 -15.23
C PRO A 211 1.98 -7.91 -15.50
N GLY A 212 2.81 -6.97 -15.96
CA GLY A 212 4.22 -7.21 -16.26
C GLY A 212 5.06 -7.37 -15.00
N THR A 213 4.92 -6.45 -14.05
CA THR A 213 5.56 -6.55 -12.73
C THR A 213 4.74 -7.35 -11.70
N GLN A 214 3.47 -7.61 -12.02
CA GLN A 214 2.48 -8.18 -11.11
C GLN A 214 2.42 -7.39 -9.79
N ARG A 215 2.36 -6.06 -9.88
CA ARG A 215 2.24 -5.14 -8.74
C ARG A 215 1.20 -4.07 -9.05
N PHE A 216 0.66 -3.46 -8.00
CA PHE A 216 -0.04 -2.19 -8.15
C PHE A 216 0.99 -1.07 -8.25
N VAL A 217 0.84 -0.23 -9.28
CA VAL A 217 1.73 0.91 -9.55
C VAL A 217 0.92 2.18 -9.70
N LEU A 218 1.49 3.33 -9.32
CA LEU A 218 0.81 4.61 -9.43
C LEU A 218 0.44 4.90 -10.89
N ASP A 219 -0.84 5.09 -11.14
CA ASP A 219 -1.36 5.53 -12.44
C ASP A 219 -1.51 7.06 -12.40
N GLN A 220 -0.45 7.76 -12.79
CA GLN A 220 -0.41 9.21 -12.74
C GLN A 220 -1.52 9.84 -13.61
N ALA A 221 -1.77 9.27 -14.79
CA ALA A 221 -2.80 9.79 -15.70
C ALA A 221 -4.21 9.64 -15.11
N ALA A 222 -4.54 8.48 -14.54
CA ALA A 222 -5.83 8.28 -13.87
C ALA A 222 -5.97 9.14 -12.60
N THR A 223 -4.86 9.32 -11.87
CA THR A 223 -4.80 10.19 -10.69
C THR A 223 -5.06 11.65 -11.08
N ASP A 224 -4.38 12.18 -12.10
CA ASP A 224 -4.56 13.56 -12.57
C ASP A 224 -5.97 13.81 -13.13
N ALA A 225 -6.53 12.82 -13.85
CA ALA A 225 -7.90 12.92 -14.39
C ALA A 225 -8.97 13.05 -13.28
N ARG A 226 -8.72 12.47 -12.10
CA ARG A 226 -9.62 12.54 -10.94
C ARG A 226 -9.37 13.75 -10.04
N ASN A 227 -8.25 14.44 -10.21
CA ASN A 227 -7.90 15.67 -9.49
C ASN A 227 -7.81 16.86 -10.47
N PRO A 228 -8.93 17.28 -11.10
CA PRO A 228 -8.89 18.39 -12.03
C PRO A 228 -8.39 19.64 -11.31
N LYS A 229 -7.33 20.25 -11.84
CA LYS A 229 -6.83 21.53 -11.33
C LYS A 229 -7.99 22.54 -11.39
N PRO A 230 -8.16 23.40 -10.38
CA PRO A 230 -9.06 24.53 -10.48
C PRO A 230 -8.74 25.28 -11.78
N LYS A 231 -9.74 25.52 -12.63
CA LYS A 231 -9.56 26.46 -13.74
C LYS A 231 -9.08 27.76 -13.09
N ALA A 232 -7.90 28.24 -13.47
CA ALA A 232 -7.50 29.59 -13.16
C ALA A 232 -8.67 30.48 -13.58
N ALA A 233 -9.21 31.28 -12.66
CA ALA A 233 -10.24 32.23 -12.98
C ALA A 233 -9.73 33.02 -14.20
N GLU A 234 -10.42 32.89 -15.33
CA GLU A 234 -10.20 33.80 -16.45
C GLU A 234 -10.41 35.18 -15.87
N ALA A 235 -9.35 35.97 -15.79
CA ALA A 235 -9.44 37.36 -15.41
C ALA A 235 -10.35 38.02 -16.46
N GLU A 236 -11.63 38.13 -16.15
CA GLU A 236 -12.58 38.93 -16.92
C GLU A 236 -11.99 40.33 -16.98
N GLY A 237 -11.56 40.70 -18.19
CA GLY A 237 -11.12 42.04 -18.49
C GLY A 237 -12.26 43.02 -18.28
N ALA A 238 -12.11 43.85 -17.25
CA ALA A 238 -12.66 45.19 -17.26
C ALA A 238 -11.49 46.14 -17.55
N ALA A 239 -11.20 46.33 -18.83
CA ALA A 239 -10.50 47.53 -19.27
C ALA A 239 -11.52 48.67 -19.19
N ASP A 240 -11.52 49.41 -18.09
CA ASP A 240 -12.23 50.69 -18.00
C ASP A 240 -11.34 51.79 -18.59
N ASP A 241 -11.89 52.42 -19.61
CA ASP A 241 -11.42 53.66 -20.24
C ASP A 241 -11.43 54.84 -19.25
N ALA A 242 -10.26 55.42 -18.97
CA ALA A 242 -10.02 56.84 -18.64
C ALA A 242 -8.49 57.01 -18.45
N ALA A 243 -7.75 57.97 -19.00
CA ALA A 243 -8.11 59.30 -19.48
C ALA A 243 -7.10 59.79 -20.53
N LYS A 244 -7.58 60.71 -21.38
CA LYS A 244 -6.83 61.49 -22.35
C LYS A 244 -6.11 62.69 -21.69
N ALA A 245 -4.98 63.04 -22.32
CA ALA A 245 -4.43 64.38 -22.55
C ALA A 245 -3.47 65.02 -21.52
N GLY A 246 -2.25 65.32 -22.02
CA GLY A 246 -1.25 66.21 -21.43
C GLY A 246 -0.02 66.33 -22.34
N GLU A 247 0.06 67.44 -23.06
CA GLU A 247 1.01 67.85 -24.11
C GLU A 247 2.49 68.04 -23.66
N ASP A 248 3.41 67.76 -24.60
CA ASP A 248 4.67 68.42 -24.96
C ASP A 248 5.64 69.06 -23.93
N GLY A 249 6.92 68.65 -24.00
CA GLY A 249 8.06 69.38 -23.41
C GLY A 249 9.43 68.74 -23.68
N LYS A 250 10.38 69.51 -24.22
CA LYS A 250 11.60 69.10 -24.96
C LYS A 250 12.91 69.28 -24.16
N ALA A 251 13.85 68.34 -24.33
CA ALA A 251 15.34 68.40 -24.31
C ALA A 251 16.17 68.73 -23.03
N GLY A 252 17.31 68.01 -22.91
CA GLY A 252 18.52 68.37 -22.14
C GLY A 252 19.11 67.19 -21.34
N ALA A 253 20.01 66.37 -21.90
CA ALA A 253 21.48 66.47 -21.87
C ALA A 253 22.17 65.92 -20.59
N ASP A 254 22.90 64.80 -20.80
CA ASP A 254 24.18 64.35 -20.24
C ASP A 254 24.47 64.35 -18.72
N GLY A 255 24.86 63.18 -18.21
CA GLY A 255 25.49 63.09 -16.89
C GLY A 255 25.83 61.69 -16.36
N LYS A 256 26.82 61.02 -16.96
CA LYS A 256 27.92 60.27 -16.30
C LYS A 256 27.60 59.22 -15.20
N ALA A 257 27.93 57.95 -15.49
CA ALA A 257 28.05 56.84 -14.52
C ALA A 257 29.22 57.06 -13.52
N PRO A 258 29.25 56.40 -12.33
CA PRO A 258 29.66 54.98 -12.28
C PRO A 258 28.98 54.11 -11.19
N ALA A 259 29.11 52.78 -11.33
CA ALA A 259 28.99 51.75 -10.27
C ALA A 259 30.30 51.71 -9.42
N PRO A 260 30.55 50.79 -8.45
CA PRO A 260 29.74 49.74 -7.82
C PRO A 260 29.80 49.76 -6.26
N GLY A 261 29.04 48.90 -5.59
CA GLY A 261 29.05 48.81 -4.12
C GLY A 261 28.45 47.51 -3.59
N GLU A 262 29.21 46.43 -3.73
CA GLU A 262 29.07 45.16 -3.03
C GLU A 262 29.05 45.36 -1.51
N LYS A 263 28.19 44.64 -0.77
CA LYS A 263 28.61 43.96 0.46
C LYS A 263 27.65 42.85 0.88
N ALA A 264 28.30 41.72 1.16
CA ALA A 264 27.78 40.40 1.41
C ALA A 264 27.26 40.18 2.85
N LEU A 265 26.52 39.08 2.96
CA LEU A 265 26.11 38.32 4.14
C LEU A 265 27.17 38.19 5.25
N PRO A 266 26.76 38.01 6.51
CA PRO A 266 27.53 37.22 7.48
C PRO A 266 26.98 35.80 7.61
N LYS A 267 27.87 34.82 7.39
CA LYS A 267 27.81 33.49 7.99
C LYS A 267 28.02 33.62 9.50
N LEU A 268 27.27 32.83 10.28
CA LEU A 268 27.66 32.48 11.65
C LEU A 268 27.65 30.95 11.77
N GLU A 269 28.86 30.39 11.81
CA GLU A 269 29.17 29.12 12.46
C GLU A 269 30.12 29.43 13.60
N LEU A 270 29.70 29.09 14.82
CA LEU A 270 30.45 28.42 15.89
C LEU A 270 29.53 28.27 17.10
#